data_AF-A0A7K2XRV0-F1
#
_entry.id   AF-A0A7K2XRV0-F1
#
_cell.length_a   1.000
_cell.length_b   1.000
_cell.length_c   1.000
_cell.angle_alpha   90.00
_cell.angle_beta   90.00
_cell.angle_gamma   90.00
#
_symmetry.space_group_name_H-M   'P 1'
#
loop_
_entity.id
_entity.type
_entity.pdbx_description
1 polymer ?
#
loop_
_entity_poly.entity_id
_entity_poly.type
_entity_poly.pdbx_seq_one_letter_code
_entity_poly.pdbx_strand_id
1 'polypeptide(L)'
;MVVLAYGYSSDGADDPGRITINLSIAPGSGTPLLLGRPLGGRGPSVEIHGPDGMVLAAHSMPVTLETDPLGESLVAGPEPLNFEIVVPAAAMCPGHSLREAVTEGTEPGEKAHTLTVGVRDPAVARHRAAHGVDDGGDLLVASWPPGPVPADGGGTFPDDEKPGWPEEAAG
;
A
#
# COMPACT_ATOMS: atom_id res chain seq x y z
N MET A 1 -4.61 2.79 -0.96
CA MET A 1 -3.90 1.50 -0.73
C MET A 1 -3.81 1.26 0.77
N VAL A 2 -3.85 0.03 1.25
CA VAL A 2 -3.77 -0.29 2.69
C VAL A 2 -2.85 -1.48 2.97
N VAL A 3 -2.27 -1.52 4.18
CA VAL A 3 -1.54 -2.68 4.71
C VAL A 3 -2.55 -3.59 5.42
N LEU A 4 -2.65 -4.85 4.98
CA LEU A 4 -3.52 -5.87 5.58
C LEU A 4 -2.80 -6.62 6.71
N ALA A 5 -1.54 -6.97 6.50
CA ALA A 5 -0.69 -7.63 7.49
C ALA A 5 0.78 -7.29 7.23
N TYR A 6 1.56 -7.26 8.29
CA TYR A 6 2.99 -6.97 8.28
C TYR A 6 3.64 -7.77 9.41
N GLY A 7 4.66 -8.57 9.11
CA GLY A 7 5.27 -9.44 10.10
C GLY A 7 6.64 -9.99 9.71
N TYR A 8 7.36 -10.48 10.71
CA TYR A 8 8.63 -11.19 10.56
C TYR A 8 8.39 -12.70 10.66
N SER A 9 9.03 -13.48 9.79
CA SER A 9 9.09 -14.93 9.92
C SER A 9 10.50 -15.44 9.64
N SER A 10 10.83 -16.59 10.23
CA SER A 10 12.09 -17.30 10.01
C SER A 10 11.86 -18.79 10.25
N ASP A 11 12.48 -19.63 9.43
CA ASP A 11 12.33 -21.09 9.47
C ASP A 11 13.36 -21.78 10.40
N GLY A 12 14.18 -21.01 11.12
CA GLY A 12 15.15 -21.54 12.09
C GLY A 12 16.35 -20.62 12.34
N ALA A 13 17.30 -21.08 13.16
CA ALA A 13 18.45 -20.27 13.58
C ALA A 13 19.39 -19.84 12.43
N ASP A 14 19.41 -20.62 11.33
CA ASP A 14 20.25 -20.35 10.15
C ASP A 14 19.51 -19.58 9.04
N ASP A 15 18.20 -19.35 9.19
CA ASP A 15 17.42 -18.56 8.24
C ASP A 15 17.53 -17.07 8.62
N PRO A 16 18.10 -16.20 7.74
CA PRO A 16 18.15 -14.76 7.99
C PRO A 16 16.77 -14.13 8.20
N GLY A 17 15.71 -14.86 7.87
CA GLY A 17 14.33 -14.46 8.02
C GLY A 17 13.88 -13.55 6.90
N ARG A 18 12.61 -13.20 6.95
CA ARG A 18 11.94 -12.39 5.94
C ARG A 18 10.86 -11.56 6.59
N ILE A 19 10.67 -10.37 6.04
CA ILE A 19 9.51 -9.54 6.32
C ILE A 19 8.50 -9.80 5.21
N THR A 20 7.27 -10.10 5.61
CA THR A 20 6.13 -10.25 4.71
C THR A 20 5.18 -9.09 4.92
N ILE A 21 4.79 -8.43 3.82
CA ILE A 21 3.82 -7.34 3.81
C ILE A 21 2.69 -7.71 2.86
N ASN A 22 1.48 -7.86 3.38
CA ASN A 22 0.27 -8.06 2.60
C ASN A 22 -0.43 -6.72 2.43
N LEU A 23 -0.74 -6.34 1.19
CA LEU A 23 -1.34 -5.07 0.83
C LEU A 23 -2.58 -5.26 -0.03
N SER A 24 -3.42 -4.22 -0.04
CA SER A 24 -4.61 -4.16 -0.88
C SER A 24 -4.73 -2.79 -1.55
N ILE A 25 -5.00 -2.79 -2.86
CA ILE A 25 -5.35 -1.59 -3.63
C ILE A 25 -6.82 -1.72 -4.07
N ALA A 26 -7.64 -0.81 -3.57
CA ALA A 26 -8.98 -0.56 -4.11
C ALA A 26 -8.94 0.71 -4.98
N PRO A 27 -9.80 0.81 -6.02
CA PRO A 27 -9.86 2.01 -6.86
C PRO A 27 -10.35 3.25 -6.10
N GLY A 28 -11.13 3.07 -5.03
CA GLY A 28 -11.78 4.14 -4.28
C GLY A 28 -12.99 4.75 -4.99
N SER A 29 -13.24 4.40 -6.25
CA SER A 29 -14.40 4.82 -7.04
C SER A 29 -15.12 3.61 -7.66
N GLY A 30 -16.27 3.83 -8.29
CA GLY A 30 -16.95 2.80 -9.09
C GLY A 30 -16.25 2.44 -10.40
N THR A 31 -15.25 3.22 -10.83
CA THR A 31 -14.48 2.94 -12.04
C THR A 31 -13.21 2.16 -11.69
N PRO A 32 -12.89 1.05 -12.39
CA PRO A 32 -11.67 0.32 -12.12
C PRO A 32 -10.39 1.14 -12.36
N LEU A 33 -9.40 0.95 -11.50
CA LEU A 33 -8.05 1.46 -11.63
C LEU A 33 -7.19 0.43 -12.38
N LEU A 34 -6.64 0.82 -13.54
CA LEU A 34 -5.82 -0.04 -14.40
C LEU A 34 -4.34 0.32 -14.21
N LEU A 35 -3.62 -0.50 -13.45
CA LEU A 35 -2.20 -0.32 -13.13
C LEU A 35 -1.30 -1.06 -14.14
N GLY A 36 -0.13 -0.50 -14.41
CA GLY A 36 0.88 -1.11 -15.26
C GLY A 36 1.55 -2.33 -14.63
N ARG A 37 2.12 -3.19 -15.48
CA ARG A 37 2.96 -4.34 -15.11
C ARG A 37 4.45 -4.02 -15.33
N PRO A 38 5.37 -4.51 -14.45
CA PRO A 38 5.10 -4.99 -13.08
C PRO A 38 4.39 -3.90 -12.27
N LEU A 39 3.77 -4.19 -11.12
CA LEU A 39 2.93 -3.23 -10.38
C LEU A 39 3.54 -1.81 -10.33
N GLY A 40 2.88 -0.81 -10.92
CA GLY A 40 3.41 0.56 -11.03
C GLY A 40 4.52 0.75 -12.08
N GLY A 41 4.63 -0.14 -13.07
CA GLY A 41 5.71 -0.21 -14.06
C GLY A 41 7.09 -0.60 -13.51
N ARG A 42 7.34 -0.48 -12.21
CA ARG A 42 8.66 -0.75 -11.58
C ARG A 42 8.64 -1.63 -10.34
N GLY A 43 7.47 -1.92 -9.78
CA GLY A 43 7.32 -2.54 -8.46
C GLY A 43 7.29 -1.52 -7.32
N PRO A 44 6.76 -1.90 -6.13
CA PRO A 44 6.67 -1.00 -4.98
C PRO A 44 8.03 -0.61 -4.39
N SER A 45 8.05 0.51 -3.67
CA SER A 45 9.09 0.84 -2.69
C SER A 45 8.61 0.54 -1.28
N VAL A 46 9.53 0.11 -0.42
CA VAL A 46 9.29 -0.19 0.99
C VAL A 46 10.34 0.54 1.81
N GLU A 47 9.89 1.29 2.81
CA GLU A 47 10.75 1.97 3.77
C GLU A 47 10.27 1.61 5.18
N ILE A 48 11.22 1.34 6.08
CA ILE A 48 10.92 1.18 7.50
C ILE A 48 11.80 2.17 8.27
N HIS A 49 11.15 2.97 9.10
CA HIS A 49 11.79 3.96 9.95
C HIS A 49 11.62 3.54 11.41
N GLY A 50 12.74 3.36 12.11
CA GLY A 50 12.77 3.24 13.57
C GLY A 50 12.88 4.59 14.26
N PRO A 51 12.97 4.60 15.61
CA PRO A 51 13.06 5.81 16.42
C PRO A 51 14.23 6.74 16.04
N ASP A 52 15.33 6.16 15.55
CA ASP A 52 16.59 6.83 15.26
C ASP A 52 16.80 7.07 13.76
N GLY A 53 15.83 6.72 12.92
CA GLY A 53 15.88 6.93 11.47
C GLY A 53 15.53 5.69 10.67
N MET A 54 15.85 5.75 9.38
CA MET A 54 15.56 4.67 8.43
C MET A 54 16.40 3.43 8.74
N VAL A 55 15.75 2.29 8.86
CA VAL A 55 16.38 0.98 9.14
C VAL A 55 16.31 0.03 7.95
N LEU A 56 15.39 0.28 7.02
CA LEU A 56 15.23 -0.48 5.78
C LEU A 56 14.77 0.44 4.66
N ALA A 57 15.35 0.25 3.48
CA ALA A 57 14.83 0.81 2.23
C ALA A 57 15.00 -0.21 1.10
N ALA A 58 13.91 -0.46 0.38
CA ALA A 58 13.90 -1.33 -0.78
C ALA A 58 13.08 -0.69 -1.90
N HIS A 59 13.54 -0.82 -3.13
CA HIS A 59 12.86 -0.28 -4.31
C HIS A 59 12.72 -1.36 -5.37
N SER A 60 11.73 -1.17 -6.24
CA SER A 60 11.45 -2.11 -7.32
C SER A 60 11.22 -3.54 -6.84
N MET A 61 10.49 -3.66 -5.73
CA MET A 61 10.22 -4.95 -5.13
C MET A 61 9.34 -5.81 -6.05
N PRO A 62 9.66 -7.10 -6.22
CA PRO A 62 8.72 -8.02 -6.84
C PRO A 62 7.48 -8.17 -5.93
N VAL A 63 6.35 -8.47 -6.56
CA VAL A 63 5.09 -8.74 -5.85
C VAL A 63 4.54 -10.10 -6.24
N THR A 64 3.95 -10.79 -5.28
CA THR A 64 3.13 -11.98 -5.53
C THR A 64 1.67 -11.56 -5.47
N LEU A 65 0.93 -11.69 -6.57
CA LEU A 65 -0.50 -11.39 -6.60
C LEU A 65 -1.28 -12.59 -6.05
N GLU A 66 -2.31 -12.34 -5.24
CA GLU A 66 -3.20 -13.41 -4.75
C GLU A 66 -3.95 -14.05 -5.93
N THR A 67 -4.42 -13.22 -6.86
CA THR A 67 -4.93 -13.63 -8.16
C THR A 67 -4.13 -12.92 -9.23
N ASP A 68 -3.49 -13.68 -10.13
CA ASP A 68 -2.71 -13.12 -11.23
C ASP A 68 -3.61 -12.97 -12.48
N PRO A 69 -4.13 -11.76 -12.78
CA PRO A 69 -5.02 -11.58 -13.91
C PRO A 69 -4.26 -11.71 -15.24
N LEU A 70 -4.85 -12.40 -16.21
CA LEU A 70 -4.34 -12.45 -17.57
C LEU A 70 -4.48 -11.08 -18.25
N GLY A 71 -3.38 -10.55 -18.81
CA GLY A 71 -3.39 -9.30 -19.57
C GLY A 71 -2.17 -8.42 -19.32
N GLU A 72 -2.16 -7.26 -19.97
CA GLU A 72 -1.06 -6.29 -19.89
C GLU A 72 -1.17 -5.33 -18.69
N SER A 73 -2.30 -5.34 -17.98
CA SER A 73 -2.59 -4.44 -16.85
C SER A 73 -3.10 -5.22 -15.64
N LEU A 74 -2.88 -4.66 -14.46
CA LEU A 74 -3.43 -5.12 -13.19
C LEU A 74 -4.67 -4.29 -12.88
N VAL A 75 -5.78 -4.94 -12.57
CA VAL A 75 -7.08 -4.28 -12.37
C VAL A 75 -7.41 -4.26 -10.89
N ALA A 76 -7.57 -3.07 -10.32
CA ALA A 76 -8.21 -2.86 -9.03
C ALA A 76 -9.62 -2.33 -9.30
N GLY A 77 -10.66 -3.16 -9.12
CA GLY A 77 -12.03 -2.86 -9.51
C GLY A 77 -13.01 -3.09 -8.34
N PRO A 78 -14.16 -3.76 -8.58
CA PRO A 78 -15.06 -4.13 -7.48
C PRO A 78 -14.39 -5.11 -6.51
N GLU A 79 -13.48 -5.95 -7.00
CA GLU A 79 -12.55 -6.71 -6.17
C GLU A 79 -11.23 -5.93 -6.06
N PRO A 80 -10.67 -5.80 -4.84
CA PRO A 80 -9.40 -5.14 -4.65
C PRO A 80 -8.25 -5.98 -5.18
N LEU A 81 -7.18 -5.31 -5.60
CA LEU A 81 -5.93 -5.97 -5.98
C LEU A 81 -5.11 -6.25 -4.72
N ASN A 82 -5.11 -7.51 -4.29
CA ASN A 82 -4.32 -7.99 -3.15
C ASN A 82 -2.98 -8.55 -3.61
N PHE A 83 -1.92 -8.20 -2.89
CA PHE A 83 -0.57 -8.64 -3.20
C PHE A 83 0.34 -8.68 -1.97
N GLU A 84 1.36 -9.53 -2.08
CA GLU A 84 2.39 -9.73 -1.07
C GLU A 84 3.73 -9.17 -1.57
N ILE A 85 4.45 -8.53 -0.65
CA ILE A 85 5.87 -8.18 -0.80
C ILE A 85 6.66 -9.00 0.24
N VAL A 86 7.71 -9.67 -0.23
CA VAL A 86 8.70 -10.31 0.64
C VAL A 86 9.98 -9.48 0.60
N VAL A 87 10.36 -8.91 1.75
CA VAL A 87 11.54 -8.06 1.87
C VAL A 87 12.71 -8.88 2.41
N PRO A 88 13.82 -9.00 1.65
CA PRO A 88 14.98 -9.77 2.08
C PRO A 88 15.83 -8.98 3.09
N ALA A 89 16.58 -9.70 3.92
CA ALA A 89 17.52 -9.11 4.89
C ALA A 89 18.56 -8.18 4.25
N ALA A 90 18.87 -8.38 2.96
CA ALA A 90 19.81 -7.53 2.21
C ALA A 90 19.33 -6.08 2.02
N ALA A 91 18.05 -5.78 2.26
CA ALA A 91 17.50 -4.43 2.21
C ALA A 91 17.70 -3.63 3.52
N MET A 92 18.20 -4.28 4.57
CA MET A 92 18.46 -3.65 5.86
C MET A 92 19.63 -2.67 5.77
N CYS A 93 19.51 -1.55 6.47
CA CYS A 93 20.65 -0.68 6.74
C CYS A 93 21.66 -1.41 7.65
N PRO A 94 22.98 -1.13 7.52
CA PRO A 94 24.00 -1.76 8.36
C PRO A 94 23.73 -1.59 9.86
N GLY A 95 23.84 -2.67 10.62
CA GLY A 95 23.65 -2.66 12.07
C GLY A 95 22.20 -2.91 12.53
N HIS A 96 21.27 -3.14 11.60
CA HIS A 96 19.88 -3.49 11.91
C HIS A 96 19.53 -4.92 11.50
N SER A 97 18.59 -5.54 12.20
CA SER A 97 18.03 -6.85 11.84
C SER A 97 16.56 -6.76 11.40
N LEU A 98 16.12 -7.71 10.58
CA LEU A 98 14.72 -7.79 10.14
C LEU A 98 13.74 -7.94 11.32
N ARG A 99 14.14 -8.67 12.36
CA ARG A 99 13.32 -8.88 13.55
C ARG A 99 13.07 -7.56 14.30
N GLU A 100 14.08 -6.70 14.41
CA GLU A 100 13.94 -5.40 15.10
C GLU A 100 13.06 -4.42 14.32
N ALA A 101 13.04 -4.53 12.99
CA ALA A 101 12.26 -3.65 12.13
C ALA A 101 10.74 -3.89 12.23
N VAL A 102 10.30 -5.05 12.73
CA VAL A 102 8.89 -5.36 12.95
C VAL A 102 8.52 -5.03 14.39
N THR A 103 7.69 -4.00 14.56
CA THR A 103 7.09 -3.63 15.85
C THR A 103 5.96 -4.58 16.23
N GLU A 104 6.27 -5.83 16.54
CA GLU A 104 5.30 -6.64 17.30
C GLU A 104 5.28 -6.13 18.75
N GLY A 105 4.31 -5.27 19.07
CA GLY A 105 3.93 -4.97 20.46
C GLY A 105 4.64 -3.81 21.17
N THR A 106 4.89 -2.67 20.52
CA THR A 106 5.22 -1.43 21.25
C THR A 106 4.07 -1.02 22.17
N GLU A 107 4.36 -0.82 23.46
CA GLU A 107 3.38 -0.31 24.42
C GLU A 107 2.90 1.11 24.04
N PRO A 108 1.68 1.53 24.42
CA PRO A 108 1.22 2.88 24.18
C PRO A 108 2.20 3.93 24.73
N GLY A 109 2.85 4.70 23.84
CA GLY A 109 3.81 5.75 24.19
C GLY A 109 5.26 5.46 23.78
N GLU A 110 5.58 4.26 23.32
CA GLU A 110 6.89 3.91 22.78
C GLU A 110 6.99 4.31 21.29
N LYS A 111 8.15 4.82 20.85
CA LYS A 111 8.36 5.18 19.44
C LYS A 111 8.39 3.90 18.60
N ALA A 112 7.29 3.62 17.90
CA ALA A 112 7.16 2.44 17.06
C ALA A 112 7.90 2.60 15.73
N HIS A 113 8.31 1.48 15.13
CA HIS A 113 8.72 1.50 13.73
C HIS A 113 7.53 1.87 12.85
N THR A 114 7.80 2.69 11.83
CA THR A 114 6.85 3.05 10.79
C THR A 114 7.24 2.39 9.49
N LEU A 115 6.36 1.55 8.95
CA LEU A 115 6.43 1.02 7.59
C LEU A 115 5.74 2.00 6.65
N THR A 116 6.35 2.24 5.49
CA THR A 116 5.75 2.95 4.36
C THR A 116 5.94 2.12 3.10
N VAL A 117 4.85 1.89 2.36
CA VAL A 117 4.88 1.24 1.04
C VAL A 117 4.35 2.22 0.02
N GLY A 118 5.10 2.39 -1.08
CA GLY A 118 4.76 3.30 -2.17
C GLY A 118 4.62 2.56 -3.50
N VAL A 119 3.58 2.87 -4.27
CA VAL A 119 3.41 2.41 -5.66
C VAL A 119 3.21 3.62 -6.55
N ARG A 120 4.14 3.86 -7.48
CA ARG A 120 4.05 4.97 -8.44
C ARG A 120 3.54 4.46 -9.77
N ASP A 121 2.42 4.98 -10.25
CA ASP A 121 1.85 4.64 -11.54
C ASP A 121 1.13 5.85 -12.17
N PRO A 122 1.51 6.29 -13.38
CA PRO A 122 0.81 7.37 -14.08
C PRO A 122 -0.70 7.13 -14.27
N ALA A 123 -1.16 5.88 -14.21
CA ALA A 123 -2.58 5.55 -14.23
C ALA A 123 -3.33 6.08 -13.00
N VAL A 124 -2.68 6.20 -11.85
CA VAL A 124 -3.26 6.78 -10.63
C VAL A 124 -3.60 8.25 -10.85
N ALA A 125 -2.66 9.02 -11.41
CA ALA A 125 -2.89 10.43 -11.72
C ALA A 125 -4.03 10.63 -12.74
N ARG A 126 -4.07 9.78 -13.79
CA ARG A 126 -5.18 9.79 -14.76
C ARG A 126 -6.53 9.45 -14.12
N HIS A 127 -6.54 8.47 -13.22
CA HIS A 127 -7.74 8.07 -12.49
C HIS A 127 -8.24 9.20 -11.59
N ARG A 128 -7.36 9.80 -10.80
CA ARG A 128 -7.68 10.97 -9.96
C ARG A 128 -8.24 12.14 -10.76
N ALA A 129 -7.58 12.49 -11.87
CA ALA A 129 -8.04 13.55 -12.76
C ALA A 129 -9.43 13.27 -13.36
N ALA A 130 -9.71 12.01 -13.72
CA ALA A 130 -11.02 11.61 -14.24
C ALA A 130 -12.16 11.77 -13.22
N HIS A 131 -11.84 11.78 -11.93
CA HIS A 131 -12.79 11.96 -10.84
C HIS A 131 -12.64 13.32 -10.10
N GLY A 132 -12.00 14.31 -10.75
CA GLY A 132 -11.92 15.67 -10.22
C GLY A 132 -11.03 15.85 -8.98
N VAL A 133 -10.12 14.90 -8.70
CA VAL A 133 -9.14 15.02 -7.62
C VAL A 133 -7.90 15.76 -8.14
N ASP A 134 -7.68 16.98 -7.64
CA ASP A 134 -6.67 17.91 -8.13
C ASP A 134 -5.32 17.83 -7.37
N ASP A 135 -4.91 16.61 -7.01
CA ASP A 135 -3.59 16.38 -6.39
C ASP A 135 -2.49 16.05 -7.41
N GLY A 136 -2.88 15.71 -8.66
CA GLY A 136 -2.00 15.35 -9.78
C GLY A 136 -1.04 14.18 -9.50
N GLY A 137 -1.18 13.51 -8.35
CA GLY A 137 -0.24 12.53 -7.84
C GLY A 137 -0.40 11.18 -8.53
N ASP A 138 0.72 10.59 -8.90
CA ASP A 138 0.79 9.23 -9.43
C ASP A 138 1.19 8.20 -8.35
N LEU A 139 1.25 8.62 -7.09
CA LEU A 139 1.72 7.80 -5.97
C LEU A 139 0.56 7.33 -5.08
N LEU A 140 0.46 6.02 -4.90
CA LEU A 140 -0.29 5.38 -3.83
C LEU A 140 0.65 5.11 -2.67
N VAL A 141 0.20 5.42 -1.45
CA VAL A 141 0.97 5.17 -0.22
C VAL A 141 0.12 4.40 0.77
N ALA A 142 0.73 3.47 1.49
CA ALA A 142 0.16 2.83 2.67
C ALA A 142 1.21 2.83 3.79
N SER A 143 0.78 3.02 5.04
CA SER A 143 1.67 3.01 6.19
C SER A 143 1.18 2.09 7.30
N TRP A 144 2.12 1.61 8.11
CA TRP A 144 1.83 0.93 9.38
C TRP A 144 2.71 1.50 10.51
N PRO A 145 2.15 1.89 11.67
CA PRO A 145 0.71 1.98 11.93
C PRO A 145 0.02 2.95 10.95
N PRO A 146 -1.29 2.80 10.72
CA PRO A 146 -2.01 3.71 9.85
C PRO A 146 -1.91 5.13 10.42
N GLY A 147 -1.48 6.08 9.59
CA GLY A 147 -1.45 7.49 9.97
C GLY A 147 -2.88 8.04 10.18
N PRO A 148 -3.03 9.16 10.91
CA PRO A 148 -4.33 9.82 11.09
C PRO A 148 -4.88 10.44 9.79
N VAL A 149 -4.06 10.57 8.75
CA VAL A 149 -4.42 11.06 7.42
C VAL A 149 -3.90 10.05 6.40
N PRO A 150 -4.70 9.64 5.39
CA PRO A 150 -4.19 8.84 4.28
C PRO A 150 -3.00 9.56 3.65
N ALA A 151 -1.85 8.89 3.59
CA ALA A 151 -0.61 9.50 3.11
C ALA A 151 -0.67 9.90 1.62
N ASP A 152 -1.68 9.41 0.89
CA ASP A 152 -1.98 9.74 -0.49
C ASP A 152 -2.97 10.91 -0.65
N GLY A 153 -3.32 11.62 0.43
CA GLY A 153 -4.29 12.71 0.37
C GLY A 153 -5.70 12.24 0.07
N GLY A 154 -6.05 11.02 0.52
CA GLY A 154 -7.32 10.32 0.31
C GLY A 154 -8.55 11.20 0.52
N GLY A 155 -8.91 11.94 -0.52
CA GLY A 155 -10.26 12.44 -0.72
C GLY A 155 -11.14 11.24 -1.07
N THR A 156 -12.29 11.16 -0.42
CA THR A 156 -13.41 10.39 -0.95
C THR A 156 -13.70 10.92 -2.35
N PHE A 157 -13.75 10.04 -3.36
CA PHE A 157 -14.13 10.47 -4.69
C PHE A 157 -15.56 11.04 -4.65
N PRO A 158 -15.86 12.13 -5.37
CA PRO A 158 -17.17 12.79 -5.32
C PRO A 158 -18.36 11.89 -5.74
N ASP A 159 -18.08 10.78 -6.43
CA ASP A 159 -19.11 9.87 -6.96
C ASP A 159 -19.81 9.00 -5.88
N ASP A 160 -19.43 9.13 -4.60
CA ASP A 160 -20.17 8.52 -3.48
C ASP A 160 -21.49 9.25 -3.13
N GLU A 161 -21.78 10.40 -3.75
CA GLU A 161 -23.06 11.07 -3.61
C GLU A 161 -24.08 10.44 -4.59
N LYS A 162 -24.80 9.42 -4.11
CA LYS A 162 -26.01 8.92 -4.82
C LYS A 162 -26.88 10.13 -5.20
N PRO A 163 -27.38 10.23 -6.44
CA PRO A 163 -28.43 11.19 -6.76
C PRO A 163 -29.63 10.87 -5.86
N GLY A 164 -29.97 11.79 -4.95
CA GLY A 164 -31.16 11.66 -4.12
C GLY A 164 -32.37 11.43 -5.03
N TRP A 165 -33.05 10.31 -4.83
CA TRP A 165 -34.36 10.07 -5.43
C TRP A 165 -35.29 11.21 -4.99
N PRO A 166 -36.03 11.88 -5.89
CA PRO A 166 -36.98 12.90 -5.49
C PRO A 166 -38.06 12.26 -4.62
N GLU A 167 -38.22 12.82 -3.42
CA GLU A 167 -39.27 12.46 -2.46
C GLU A 167 -40.63 12.60 -3.14
N GLU A 168 -41.33 11.48 -3.31
CA GLU A 168 -42.71 11.45 -3.78
C GLU A 168 -43.56 12.32 -2.84
N ALA A 169 -44.30 13.24 -3.45
CA ALA A 169 -45.30 14.06 -2.79
C ALA A 169 -46.34 13.17 -2.11
N ALA A 170 -46.34 13.15 -0.78
CA ALA A 170 -47.48 12.68 -0.01
C ALA A 170 -48.60 13.72 -0.10
N GLY A 171 -49.62 13.40 -0.91
CA GLY A 171 -50.96 13.99 -0.83
C GLY A 171 -51.81 13.34 0.25
#